data_AF-X1V6A0-F1
#
_entry.id   AF-X1V6A0-F1
#
_cell.length_a   1.000
_cell.length_b   1.000
_cell.length_c   1.000
_cell.angle_alpha   90.00
_cell.angle_beta   90.00
_cell.angle_gamma   90.00
#
_symmetry.space_group_name_H-M   'P 1'
#
loop_
_entity.id
_entity.type
_entity.pdbx_description
1 polymer ?
#
loop_
_entity_poly.entity_id
_entity_poly.type
_entity_poly.pdbx_seq_one_letter_code
_entity_poly.pdbx_strand_id
1 'polypeptide(L)'
;MVLAKYCPVCDEHCDYKEELGKIFEEVKNAAYKIIEAKGATYYAIGLALVRIVESILRDENSVLPVSSRVNDYYGVNDVCLSIPSVVNRSGREKILRLELSELEQEQLRHSARTLKDIMKKVMV
;
A
#
# COMPACT_ATOMS: atom_id res chain seq x y z
N MET A 1 14.41 1.02 -11.91
CA MET A 1 15.73 0.37 -11.69
C MET A 1 15.61 -0.41 -10.38
N VAL A 2 15.80 -1.73 -10.36
CA VAL A 2 15.42 -2.62 -9.23
C VAL A 2 16.66 -2.98 -8.41
N LEU A 3 16.57 -2.98 -7.06
CA LEU A 3 17.65 -3.36 -6.13
C LEU A 3 18.30 -4.71 -6.48
N ALA A 4 17.51 -5.65 -7.01
CA ALA A 4 17.99 -6.94 -7.51
C ALA A 4 19.11 -6.84 -8.57
N LYS A 5 19.24 -5.70 -9.26
CA LYS A 5 20.31 -5.45 -10.24
C LYS A 5 21.64 -5.01 -9.62
N TYR A 6 21.66 -4.53 -8.37
CA TYR A 6 22.87 -4.12 -7.66
C TYR A 6 23.48 -5.22 -6.78
N CYS A 7 22.67 -6.18 -6.33
CA CYS A 7 23.13 -7.32 -5.54
C CYS A 7 24.23 -8.19 -6.21
N PRO A 8 24.29 -8.42 -7.54
CA PRO A 8 25.36 -9.24 -8.13
C PRO A 8 26.77 -8.59 -8.09
N VAL A 9 26.92 -7.39 -7.53
CA VAL A 9 28.22 -6.73 -7.35
C VAL A 9 28.89 -7.12 -6.03
N CYS A 10 28.17 -7.72 -5.08
CA CYS A 10 28.76 -8.27 -3.85
C CYS A 10 29.13 -9.75 -4.03
N ASP A 11 30.41 -10.08 -3.86
CA ASP A 11 30.94 -11.46 -3.86
C ASP A 11 30.55 -12.27 -2.60
N GLU A 12 29.71 -11.68 -1.74
CA GLU A 12 29.14 -12.33 -0.56
C GLU A 12 27.71 -12.80 -0.84
N HIS A 13 27.39 -14.00 -0.37
CA HIS A 13 26.08 -14.64 -0.46
C HIS A 13 25.02 -13.87 0.34
N CYS A 14 24.57 -12.72 -0.17
CA CYS A 14 23.51 -11.92 0.43
C CYS A 14 22.14 -12.45 -0.01
N ASP A 15 21.38 -13.05 0.92
CA ASP A 15 19.96 -13.35 0.71
C ASP A 15 19.12 -12.07 0.89
N TYR A 16 19.25 -11.15 -0.07
CA TYR A 16 18.51 -9.89 -0.06
C TYR A 16 16.99 -10.11 -0.08
N LYS A 17 16.49 -11.26 -0.56
CA LYS A 17 15.06 -11.56 -0.58
C LYS A 17 14.55 -11.81 0.83
N GLU A 18 15.31 -12.55 1.63
CA GLU A 18 15.01 -12.75 3.05
C GLU A 18 14.96 -11.40 3.79
N GLU A 19 15.95 -10.54 3.57
CA GLU A 19 16.01 -9.21 4.20
C GLU A 19 14.84 -8.31 3.77
N LEU A 20 14.48 -8.28 2.48
CA LEU A 20 13.29 -7.57 2.01
C LEU A 20 12.00 -8.14 2.64
N GLY A 21 11.94 -9.45 2.84
CA GLY A 21 10.84 -10.11 3.55
C GLY A 21 10.74 -9.67 5.01
N LYS A 22 11.88 -9.58 5.71
CA LYS A 22 11.94 -9.07 7.09
C LYS A 22 11.46 -7.63 7.18
N ILE A 23 11.93 -6.74 6.29
CA ILE A 23 11.49 -5.34 6.24
C ILE A 23 9.98 -5.25 6.01
N PHE A 24 9.43 -6.07 5.10
CA PHE A 24 7.99 -6.12 4.86
C PHE A 24 7.21 -6.51 6.13
N GLU A 25 7.65 -7.56 6.82
CA GLU A 25 7.02 -8.01 8.08
C GLU A 25 7.13 -6.96 9.18
N GLU A 26 8.24 -6.24 9.27
CA GLU A 26 8.40 -5.14 10.21
C GLU A 26 7.44 -3.98 9.93
N VAL A 27 7.28 -3.58 8.66
CA VAL A 27 6.32 -2.54 8.26
C VAL A 27 4.90 -2.97 8.56
N LYS A 28 4.52 -4.21 8.21
CA LYS A 28 3.17 -4.76 8.46
C LYS A 28 2.81 -4.76 9.95
N ASN A 29 3.78 -5.07 10.80
CA ASN A 29 3.57 -5.23 12.25
C ASN A 29 3.99 -4.01 13.09
N ALA A 30 4.46 -2.92 12.46
CA ALA A 30 4.99 -1.74 13.16
C ALA A 30 3.99 -1.13 14.14
N ALA A 31 2.70 -1.12 13.79
CA ALA A 31 1.65 -0.57 14.64
C ALA A 31 1.57 -1.29 16.00
N TYR A 32 1.66 -2.63 16.01
CA TYR A 32 1.61 -3.41 17.25
C TYR A 32 2.80 -3.10 18.16
N LYS A 33 4.02 -3.06 17.61
CA LYS A 33 5.23 -2.70 18.36
C LYS A 33 5.12 -1.32 19.01
N ILE A 34 4.58 -0.34 18.28
CA ILE A 34 4.41 1.03 18.78
C ILE A 34 3.34 1.08 19.89
N ILE A 35 2.20 0.41 19.69
CA ILE A 35 1.12 0.38 20.68
C ILE A 35 1.60 -0.30 21.98
N GLU A 36 2.36 -1.39 21.88
CA GLU A 36 2.95 -2.05 23.04
C GLU A 36 3.91 -1.13 23.80
N ALA A 37 4.73 -0.36 23.08
CA ALA A 37 5.74 0.51 23.69
C ALA A 37 5.17 1.79 24.34
N LYS A 38 4.14 2.41 23.75
CA LYS A 38 3.64 3.73 24.21
C LYS A 38 2.11 3.85 24.34
N GLY A 39 1.38 2.74 24.21
CA GLY A 39 -0.07 2.65 24.38
C GLY A 39 -0.92 3.04 23.17
N ALA A 40 -0.37 3.72 22.15
CA ALA A 40 -1.12 4.13 20.96
C ALA A 40 -0.20 4.51 19.78
N THR A 41 -0.73 4.56 18.55
CA THR A 41 -0.03 5.07 17.35
C THR A 41 -0.86 6.17 16.66
N TYR A 42 -0.29 7.36 16.46
CA TYR A 42 -1.03 8.53 15.96
C TYR A 42 -0.16 9.54 15.17
N TYR A 43 1.13 9.66 15.46
CA TYR A 43 2.00 10.60 14.72
C TYR A 43 2.18 10.22 13.24
N ALA A 44 2.43 8.94 12.95
CA ALA A 44 2.65 8.48 11.58
C ALA A 44 1.40 8.66 10.70
N ILE A 45 0.22 8.33 11.24
CA ILE A 45 -1.04 8.55 10.52
C ILE A 45 -1.35 10.05 10.39
N GLY A 46 -1.04 10.88 11.39
CA GLY A 46 -1.14 12.33 11.30
C GLY A 46 -0.32 12.90 10.14
N LEU A 47 0.94 12.46 10.00
CA LEU A 47 1.79 12.88 8.88
C LEU A 47 1.28 12.37 7.52
N ALA A 48 0.76 11.14 7.45
CA ALA A 48 0.15 10.62 6.23
C ALA A 48 -1.08 11.46 5.80
N LEU A 49 -1.92 11.86 6.75
CA LEU A 49 -3.05 12.75 6.49
C LEU A 49 -2.59 14.13 6.00
N VAL A 50 -1.58 14.73 6.64
CA VAL A 50 -0.99 16.00 6.19
C VAL A 50 -0.55 15.88 4.73
N ARG A 51 0.17 14.81 4.37
CA ARG A 51 0.64 14.62 2.99
C ARG A 51 -0.49 14.51 1.97
N ILE A 52 -1.56 13.78 2.29
CA ILE A 52 -2.74 13.65 1.42
C ILE A 52 -3.43 15.02 1.27
N VAL A 53 -3.63 15.73 2.37
CA VAL A 53 -4.28 17.05 2.38
C VAL A 53 -3.46 18.07 1.59
N GLU A 54 -2.14 18.11 1.76
CA GLU A 54 -1.26 18.99 0.99
C GLU A 54 -1.37 18.71 -0.52
N SER A 55 -1.34 17.45 -0.92
CA SER A 55 -1.48 17.06 -2.33
C SER A 55 -2.78 17.54 -2.96
N ILE A 56 -3.88 17.55 -2.18
CA ILE A 56 -5.19 18.05 -2.63
C ILE A 56 -5.18 19.58 -2.67
N LEU A 57 -4.83 20.25 -1.57
CA LEU A 57 -4.92 21.70 -1.45
C LEU A 57 -3.98 22.44 -2.40
N ARG A 58 -2.82 21.86 -2.71
CA ARG A 58 -1.82 22.43 -3.62
C ARG A 58 -1.91 21.91 -5.05
N ASP A 59 -2.92 21.09 -5.37
CA ASP A 59 -3.14 20.53 -6.70
C ASP A 59 -1.89 19.84 -7.29
N GLU A 60 -1.16 19.09 -6.45
CA GLU A 60 0.22 18.66 -6.75
C GLU A 60 0.32 17.57 -7.82
N ASN A 61 -0.79 16.90 -8.15
CA ASN A 61 -0.79 15.69 -8.97
C ASN A 61 0.19 14.62 -8.45
N SER A 62 0.28 14.48 -7.12
CA SER A 62 1.19 13.53 -6.49
C SER A 62 0.68 12.10 -6.61
N VAL A 63 1.60 11.15 -6.71
CA VAL A 63 1.28 9.71 -6.66
C VAL A 63 1.30 9.24 -5.22
N LEU A 64 0.15 8.86 -4.69
CA LEU A 64 -0.01 8.37 -3.31
C LEU A 64 -0.83 7.08 -3.29
N PRO A 65 -0.49 6.10 -2.43
CA PRO A 65 -1.35 4.95 -2.19
C PRO A 65 -2.53 5.38 -1.30
N VAL A 66 -3.69 5.57 -1.90
CA VAL A 66 -4.92 5.99 -1.21
C VAL A 66 -6.05 5.02 -1.47
N SER A 67 -6.91 4.83 -0.46
CA SER A 67 -8.07 3.95 -0.58
C SER A 67 -9.13 4.59 -1.49
N SER A 68 -9.51 3.89 -2.56
CA SER A 68 -10.60 4.32 -3.43
C SER A 68 -11.34 3.12 -3.99
N ARG A 69 -12.60 3.29 -4.40
CA ARG A 69 -13.38 2.23 -5.05
C ARG A 69 -12.71 1.85 -6.37
N VAL A 70 -12.30 0.60 -6.45
CA VAL A 70 -11.57 0.03 -7.59
C VAL A 70 -12.54 -0.72 -8.49
N ASN A 71 -12.44 -0.46 -9.79
CA ASN A 71 -13.11 -1.21 -10.84
C ASN A 71 -12.04 -1.66 -11.84
N ASP A 72 -12.03 -2.95 -12.14
CA ASP A 72 -11.15 -3.63 -13.10
C ASP A 72 -9.63 -3.45 -12.86
N TYR A 73 -9.19 -3.65 -11.61
CA TYR A 73 -7.76 -3.71 -11.30
C TYR A 73 -7.36 -5.16 -11.00
N TYR A 74 -6.76 -5.83 -11.97
CA TYR A 74 -6.42 -7.26 -11.89
C TYR A 74 -7.61 -8.17 -11.50
N GLY A 75 -8.79 -7.88 -12.05
CA GLY A 75 -10.04 -8.61 -11.76
C GLY A 75 -10.71 -8.21 -10.44
N VAL A 76 -10.15 -7.24 -9.71
CA VAL A 76 -10.77 -6.68 -8.51
C VAL A 76 -11.76 -5.57 -8.89
N ASN A 77 -12.99 -5.71 -8.40
CA ASN A 77 -14.11 -4.81 -8.66
C ASN A 77 -14.87 -4.52 -7.38
N ASP A 78 -15.50 -3.35 -7.29
CA ASP A 78 -16.47 -3.01 -6.24
C ASP A 78 -15.96 -3.22 -4.80
N VAL A 79 -14.76 -2.72 -4.53
CA VAL A 79 -14.17 -2.69 -3.18
C VAL A 79 -13.23 -1.49 -3.08
N CYS A 80 -13.18 -0.85 -1.92
CA CYS A 80 -12.21 0.20 -1.65
C CYS A 80 -10.88 -0.42 -1.22
N LEU A 81 -9.82 -0.17 -1.99
CA LEU A 81 -8.46 -0.65 -1.71
C LEU A 81 -7.46 0.48 -1.88
N SER A 82 -6.38 0.41 -1.12
CA SER A 82 -5.24 1.33 -1.29
C SER A 82 -4.47 0.95 -2.56
N ILE A 83 -4.60 1.78 -3.59
CA ILE A 83 -3.91 1.60 -4.89
C ILE A 83 -3.18 2.91 -5.23
N PRO A 84 -1.96 2.85 -5.80
CA PRO A 84 -1.26 4.04 -6.27
C PRO A 84 -2.13 4.86 -7.22
N SER A 85 -2.41 6.09 -6.81
CA SER A 85 -3.31 6.98 -7.54
C SER A 85 -2.71 8.38 -7.63
N VAL A 86 -3.03 9.09 -8.70
CA VAL A 86 -2.77 10.53 -8.79
C VAL A 86 -3.80 11.25 -7.93
N VAL A 87 -3.31 12.07 -7.01
CA VAL A 87 -4.09 12.88 -6.08
C VAL A 87 -3.82 14.35 -6.33
N ASN A 88 -4.89 15.11 -6.54
CA ASN A 88 -4.84 16.54 -6.81
C ASN A 88 -6.07 17.23 -6.21
N ARG A 89 -6.37 18.47 -6.58
CA ARG A 89 -7.49 19.24 -6.00
C ARG A 89 -8.86 18.58 -6.22
N SER A 90 -9.00 17.73 -7.22
CA SER A 90 -10.22 16.95 -7.48
C SER A 90 -10.32 15.69 -6.61
N GLY A 91 -9.39 15.49 -5.66
CA GLY A 91 -9.26 14.28 -4.86
C GLY A 91 -8.47 13.22 -5.62
N ARG A 92 -9.02 12.01 -5.73
CA ARG A 92 -8.42 10.93 -6.53
C ARG A 92 -8.77 11.15 -8.00
N GLU A 93 -7.78 11.52 -8.81
CA GLU A 93 -7.96 11.76 -10.25
C GLU A 93 -7.97 10.44 -11.04
N LYS A 94 -6.89 9.67 -10.95
CA LYS A 94 -6.74 8.41 -11.68
C LYS A 94 -5.93 7.39 -10.91
N ILE A 95 -6.26 6.12 -11.13
CA ILE A 95 -5.48 4.99 -10.63
C ILE A 95 -4.34 4.73 -11.60
N LEU A 96 -3.14 4.48 -11.09
CA LEU A 96 -2.00 4.04 -11.88
C LEU A 96 -1.97 2.51 -11.91
N ARG A 97 -1.98 1.93 -13.12
CA ARG A 97 -1.84 0.49 -13.30
C ARG A 97 -0.37 0.11 -13.26
N LEU A 98 0.06 -0.51 -12.17
CA LEU A 98 1.41 -1.06 -12.04
C LEU A 98 1.48 -2.44 -12.69
N GLU A 99 2.62 -2.79 -13.25
CA GLU A 99 2.94 -4.17 -13.64
C GLU A 99 3.23 -4.98 -12.37
N LEU A 100 2.35 -5.92 -12.05
CA LEU A 100 2.48 -6.79 -10.87
C LEU A 100 2.84 -8.20 -11.32
N SER A 101 3.72 -8.86 -10.57
CA SER A 101 3.98 -10.30 -10.72
C SER A 101 2.72 -11.11 -10.44
N GLU A 102 2.66 -12.35 -10.92
CA GLU A 102 1.51 -13.24 -10.69
C GLU A 102 1.21 -13.42 -9.20
N LEU A 103 2.25 -13.55 -8.38
CA LEU A 103 2.16 -13.65 -6.93
C LEU A 103 1.54 -12.39 -6.30
N GLU A 104 2.01 -11.20 -6.68
CA GLU A 104 1.46 -9.92 -6.17
C GLU A 104 0.00 -9.74 -6.60
N GLN A 105 -0.34 -10.12 -7.84
CA GLN A 105 -1.73 -10.08 -8.31
C GLN A 105 -2.62 -11.03 -7.49
N GLU A 106 -2.14 -12.22 -7.17
CA GLU A 106 -2.86 -13.16 -6.32
C GLU A 106 -3.08 -12.61 -4.90
N GLN A 107 -2.04 -12.06 -4.28
CA GLN A 107 -2.10 -11.44 -2.96
C GLN A 107 -3.05 -10.24 -2.94
N LEU A 108 -3.05 -9.42 -4.00
CA LEU A 108 -3.99 -8.32 -4.14
C LEU A 108 -5.44 -8.81 -4.22
N ARG A 109 -5.71 -9.83 -5.05
CA ARG A 109 -7.05 -10.45 -5.13
C ARG A 109 -7.47 -11.07 -3.80
N HIS A 110 -6.53 -11.66 -3.05
CA HIS A 110 -6.80 -12.18 -1.71
C HIS A 110 -7.18 -11.04 -0.75
N SER A 111 -6.42 -9.95 -0.69
CA SER A 111 -6.74 -8.77 0.12
C SER A 111 -8.14 -8.21 -0.20
N ALA A 112 -8.48 -8.11 -1.49
CA ALA A 112 -9.79 -7.67 -1.96
C ALA A 112 -10.93 -8.57 -1.46
N ARG A 113 -10.76 -9.91 -1.51
CA ARG A 113 -11.75 -10.87 -1.01
C ARG A 113 -11.94 -10.74 0.49
N THR A 114 -10.85 -10.64 1.26
CA THR A 114 -10.91 -10.47 2.72
C THR A 114 -11.73 -9.24 3.12
N LEU A 115 -11.52 -8.10 2.45
CA LEU A 115 -12.33 -6.90 2.72
C LEU A 115 -13.80 -7.10 2.37
N LYS A 116 -14.11 -7.69 1.21
CA LYS A 116 -15.50 -7.96 0.81
C LYS A 116 -16.22 -8.88 1.78
N ASP A 117 -15.54 -9.91 2.27
CA ASP A 117 -16.13 -10.86 3.21
C ASP A 117 -16.40 -10.23 4.58
N ILE A 118 -15.59 -9.26 5.00
CA ILE A 118 -15.88 -8.44 6.18
C ILE A 118 -17.07 -7.51 5.92
N MET A 119 -17.10 -6.81 4.78
CA MET A 119 -18.19 -5.89 4.43
C MET A 119 -19.56 -6.59 4.41
N LYS A 120 -19.63 -7.80 3.83
CA LYS A 120 -20.86 -8.62 3.81
C LYS A 120 -21.41 -8.95 5.19
N LYS A 121 -20.56 -9.02 6.22
CA LYS A 121 -21.01 -9.32 7.60
C LYS A 121 -21.70 -8.13 8.26
N VAL A 122 -21.48 -6.91 7.78
CA VAL A 122 -22.00 -5.66 8.36
C VAL A 122 -23.13 -5.08 7.52
N MET A 123 -23.16 -5.37 6.22
CA MET A 123 -24.24 -4.99 5.32
C MET A 123 -25.42 -5.96 5.48
N VAL A 124 -26.19 -5.75 6.55
CA VAL A 124 -27.53 -6.33 6.76
C VAL A 124 -28.56 -5.56 5.94
#